data_AF-I1XMC2-F1
#
_entry.id   AF-I1XMC2-F1
#
_cell.length_a   1.000
_cell.length_b   1.000
_cell.length_c   1.000
_cell.angle_alpha   90.00
_cell.angle_beta   90.00
_cell.angle_gamma   90.00
#
_symmetry.space_group_name_H-M   'P 1'
#
loop_
_entity.id
_entity.type
_entity.pdbx_description
1 polymer ?
#
loop_
_entity_poly.entity_id
_entity_poly.type
_entity_poly.pdbx_seq_one_letter_code
_entity_poly.pdbx_strand_id
1 'polypeptide(L)' 'MRDHYDFSDSAKNPYTKRLKKQVTIRLDEDTVEYFKNLAEEKNLPYQSLFNIYLRDCAQSH' A
#
# COMPACT_ATOMS: atom_id res chain seq x y z
N MET A 1 -17.71 -20.88 19.85
CA MET A 1 -16.89 -19.64 19.90
C MET A 1 -16.91 -19.17 21.35
N ARG A 2 -15.79 -18.72 21.94
CA ARG A 2 -15.80 -18.28 23.36
C ARG A 2 -16.43 -16.89 23.48
N ASP A 3 -17.24 -16.69 24.51
CA ASP A 3 -17.98 -15.44 24.76
C ASP A 3 -17.08 -14.28 25.22
N HIS A 4 -15.92 -14.59 25.82
CA HIS A 4 -14.96 -13.58 26.24
C HIS A 4 -13.53 -14.07 26.07
N TYR A 5 -12.69 -13.20 25.50
CA TYR A 5 -11.25 -13.38 25.42
C TYR A 5 -10.60 -12.35 26.32
N ASP A 6 -9.76 -12.81 27.24
CA ASP A 6 -8.94 -11.94 28.09
C ASP A 6 -7.64 -11.65 27.36
N PHE A 7 -7.39 -10.36 27.12
CA PHE A 7 -6.23 -9.87 26.38
C PHE A 7 -5.22 -9.14 27.28
N SER A 8 -5.31 -9.27 28.60
CA SER A 8 -4.49 -8.54 29.58
C SER A 8 -2.98 -8.75 29.38
N ASP A 9 -2.55 -9.94 28.94
CA ASP A 9 -1.14 -10.28 28.67
C ASP A 9 -0.78 -10.32 27.16
N SER A 10 -1.57 -9.66 26.32
CA SER A 10 -1.38 -9.73 24.87
C SER A 10 -0.21 -8.88 24.39
N ALA A 11 0.72 -9.50 23.67
CA ALA A 11 1.76 -8.76 22.95
C ALA A 11 1.17 -8.09 21.68
N LYS A 12 1.46 -6.79 21.50
CA LYS A 12 1.03 -6.06 20.31
C LYS A 12 1.61 -6.71 19.06
N ASN A 13 0.75 -7.10 18.13
CA ASN A 13 1.17 -7.79 16.91
C ASN A 13 2.24 -6.95 16.17
N PRO A 14 3.47 -7.46 15.96
CA PRO A 14 4.58 -6.71 15.36
C PRO A 14 4.32 -6.32 13.90
N TYR A 15 3.39 -6.99 13.23
CA TYR A 15 2.96 -6.70 11.86
C TYR A 15 1.96 -5.54 11.78
N THR A 16 1.47 -5.02 12.91
CA THR A 16 0.53 -3.87 12.94
C THR A 16 1.11 -2.60 12.31
N LYS A 17 2.43 -2.45 12.32
CA LYS A 17 3.13 -1.31 11.69
C LYS A 17 3.16 -1.40 10.16
N ARG A 18 2.84 -2.56 9.58
CA ARG A 18 2.88 -2.80 8.12
C ARG A 18 1.51 -2.75 7.47
N LEU A 19 0.46 -2.34 8.19
CA LEU A 19 -0.84 -2.16 7.56
C LEU A 19 -0.77 -1.04 6.53
N LYS A 20 -1.20 -1.36 5.30
CA LYS A 20 -1.39 -0.38 4.24
C LYS A 20 -2.45 0.60 4.71
N LYS A 21 -2.11 1.90 4.73
CA LYS A 21 -3.09 2.96 4.94
C LYS A 21 -3.74 3.27 3.60
N GLN A 22 -5.07 3.25 3.55
CA GLN A 22 -5.80 3.74 2.40
C GLN A 22 -5.69 5.26 2.37
N VAL A 23 -5.23 5.80 1.23
CA VAL A 23 -5.11 7.23 0.99
C VAL A 23 -5.79 7.58 -0.31
N THR A 24 -6.46 8.73 -0.36
CA THR A 24 -7.02 9.28 -1.60
C THR A 24 -6.06 10.35 -2.10
N ILE A 25 -5.52 10.16 -3.30
CA ILE A 25 -4.60 11.10 -3.95
C ILE A 25 -5.29 11.63 -5.19
N ARG A 26 -5.25 12.94 -5.41
CA ARG A 26 -5.68 13.55 -6.67
C ARG A 26 -4.52 13.48 -7.65
N LEU A 27 -4.78 12.89 -8.80
CA LEU A 27 -3.83 12.71 -9.88
C LEU A 27 -4.48 13.16 -11.18
N ASP A 28 -3.66 13.67 -12.09
CA ASP A 28 -4.10 14.01 -13.43
C ASP A 28 -4.36 12.73 -14.24
N GLU A 29 -5.28 12.82 -15.21
CA GLU A 29 -5.70 11.69 -16.03
C GLU A 29 -4.53 11.07 -16.79
N ASP A 30 -3.67 11.91 -17.38
CA ASP A 30 -2.46 11.51 -18.10
C ASP A 30 -1.51 10.67 -17.24
N THR A 31 -1.37 11.01 -15.95
CA THR A 31 -0.53 10.26 -15.01
C THR A 31 -1.11 8.88 -14.76
N VAL A 32 -2.43 8.80 -14.55
CA VAL A 32 -3.11 7.51 -14.32
C VAL A 32 -2.99 6.62 -15.55
N GLU A 33 -3.14 7.18 -16.74
CA GLU A 33 -3.03 6.45 -18.01
C GLU A 33 -1.61 5.91 -18.24
N TYR A 34 -0.58 6.74 -17.99
CA TYR A 34 0.81 6.30 -18.03
C TYR A 34 1.07 5.07 -17.15
N PHE A 35 0.64 5.10 -15.88
CA PHE A 35 0.85 3.98 -14.96
C PHE A 35 0.00 2.75 -15.30
N LYS A 36 -1.16 2.92 -15.95
CA LYS A 36 -1.97 1.79 -16.47
C LYS A 36 -1.26 1.09 -17.62
N ASN A 37 -0.74 1.83 -18.59
CA ASN A 37 -0.01 1.26 -19.73
C ASN A 37 1.27 0.53 -19.26
N LEU A 38 1.99 1.13 -18.30
CA LEU A 38 3.17 0.51 -17.70
C LEU A 38 2.81 -0.75 -16.89
N ALA A 39 1.66 -0.74 -16.20
CA ALA A 39 1.14 -1.89 -15.47
C ALA A 39 0.82 -3.07 -16.40
N GLU A 40 0.21 -2.81 -17.56
CA GLU A 40 -0.08 -3.83 -18.56
C GLU A 40 1.21 -4.45 -19.12
N GLU A 41 2.22 -3.63 -19.45
CA GLU A 41 3.51 -4.13 -19.93
C GLU A 41 4.21 -5.01 -18.89
N LYS A 42 4.19 -4.59 -17.62
CA LYS A 42 4.86 -5.31 -16.52
C LYS A 42 4.01 -6.43 -15.92
N ASN A 43 2.76 -6.61 -16.36
CA ASN A 43 1.79 -7.54 -15.77
C ASN A 43 1.65 -7.35 -14.25
N LEU A 44 1.67 -6.10 -13.78
CA LEU A 44 1.57 -5.73 -12.38
C LEU A 44 0.43 -4.73 -12.16
N PRO A 45 -0.24 -4.72 -11.00
CA PRO A 45 -1.23 -3.70 -10.71
C PRO A 45 -0.61 -2.30 -10.70
N TYR A 46 -1.24 -1.32 -11.37
CA TYR A 46 -0.76 0.08 -11.39
C TYR A 46 -0.60 0.67 -9.98
N GLN A 47 -1.45 0.25 -9.02
CA GLN A 47 -1.35 0.67 -7.61
C GLN A 47 -0.05 0.22 -6.93
N SER A 48 0.46 -0.96 -7.31
CA SER A 48 1.73 -1.48 -6.81
C SER A 48 2.90 -0.71 -7.40
N LEU A 49 2.85 -0.41 -8.70
CA LEU A 49 3.86 0.43 -9.37
C LEU A 49 3.89 1.83 -8.74
N PHE A 50 2.73 2.42 -8.48
CA PHE A 50 2.62 3.72 -7.82
C PHE A 50 3.32 3.74 -6.47
N ASN A 51 3.07 2.72 -5.65
CA ASN A 51 3.68 2.61 -4.33
C ASN A 51 5.20 2.39 -4.41
N ILE A 52 5.67 1.60 -5.36
CA ILE A 52 7.10 1.36 -5.58
C ILE A 52 7.78 2.67 -6.03
N TYR A 53 7.19 3.37 -6.99
CA TYR A 53 7.73 4.63 -7.52
C TYR A 53 7.82 5.71 -6.44
N LEU A 54 6.77 5.89 -5.64
CA LEU A 54 6.78 6.84 -4.53
C LEU A 54 7.82 6.47 -3.47
N ARG A 55 8.00 5.17 -3.19
CA ARG A 55 9.01 4.70 -2.24
C ARG A 55 10.42 4.95 -2.74
N ASP A 56 10.68 4.67 -4.01
CA ASP A 56 11.98 4.87 -4.63
C ASP A 56 12.35 6.36 -4.67
N CYS A 57 11.39 7.23 -5.04
CA CYS A 57 11.56 8.68 -4.98
C CYS A 57 11.88 9.18 -3.56
N ALA A 58 11.21 8.64 -2.54
CA ALA A 58 11.47 8.98 -1.14
C ALA A 58 12.77 8.39 -0.56
N GLN A 59 13.39 7.41 -1.24
CA GLN A 59 14.67 6.82 -0.84
C GLN A 59 15.87 7.43 -1.58
N SER A 60 15.64 7.95 -2.78
CA SER A 60 16.65 8.60 -3.62
C SER A 60 16.95 10.04 -3.17
N HIS A 61 16.10 10.62 -2.31
CA HIS A 61 16.16 12.01 -1.86
C HIS A 61 16.36 12.11 -0.34
#